data_AF-K1YIS0-F1
#
_entry.id   AF-K1YIS0-F1
#
_cell.length_a   1.000
_cell.length_b   1.000
_cell.length_c   1.000
_cell.angle_alpha   90.00
_cell.angle_beta   90.00
_cell.angle_gamma   90.00
#
_symmetry.space_group_name_H-M   'P 1'
#
loop_
_entity.id
_entity.type
_entity.pdbx_description
1 polymer ?
#
loop_
_entity_poly.entity_id
_entity_poly.type
_entity_poly.pdbx_seq_one_letter_code
_entity_poly.pdbx_strand_id
1 'polypeptide(L)'
;MTISYYDDGYPVLVDYGSSRFLNIVVKYNGGYTPLNDKYSMSTIAHNTVTVDKKSHYGGDIRVSSKHAPKIYCYDISNPSVQVSSAIETNASEGVKMQRTNAVIENIGGERVILDIFKLTSDKAHTYDLPFFYNGDMISLSAPYTKALNQMSTFGEDNGYQYLWKEAWAKPNDSKVCFTWLKGKRFYSVTTVTDSSSELFFVRSGANDPEYYLRTDPAFIIRQNGARNHTFFSALETHGKYDLIVEKTENAVSSVKSLKIEVDNDSYTIVQIEVNGEKAKFRIDYNKNSSEKKWTYIKY
;
A
#
# COMPACT_ATOMS: atom_id res chain seq x y z
N MET A 1 5.14 4.15 -8.86
CA MET A 1 5.26 4.84 -7.55
C MET A 1 5.00 3.83 -6.42
N THR A 2 5.81 2.77 -6.35
CA THR A 2 5.71 1.72 -5.32
C THR A 2 6.43 2.15 -4.04
N ILE A 3 6.10 1.50 -2.91
CA ILE A 3 6.82 1.66 -1.64
C ILE A 3 7.30 0.30 -1.13
N SER A 4 8.45 0.31 -0.47
CA SER A 4 8.93 -0.77 0.38
C SER A 4 9.32 -0.16 1.72
N TYR A 5 9.06 -0.88 2.81
CA TYR A 5 9.36 -0.41 4.15
C TYR A 5 10.15 -1.48 4.89
N TYR A 6 11.19 -1.05 5.60
CA TYR A 6 12.06 -1.89 6.40
C TYR A 6 12.10 -1.31 7.81
N ASP A 7 11.98 -2.19 8.81
CA ASP A 7 12.12 -1.86 10.21
C ASP A 7 12.66 -3.07 10.98
N ASP A 8 13.41 -2.82 12.04
CA ASP A 8 14.00 -3.85 12.91
C ASP A 8 14.76 -4.97 12.15
N GLY A 9 15.40 -4.63 11.04
CA GLY A 9 16.14 -5.56 10.18
C GLY A 9 15.27 -6.47 9.29
N TYR A 10 13.95 -6.26 9.27
CA TYR A 10 13.02 -7.01 8.43
C TYR A 10 12.42 -6.14 7.32
N PRO A 11 12.18 -6.70 6.11
CA PRO A 11 11.30 -6.06 5.16
C PRO A 11 9.86 -6.21 5.68
N VAL A 12 9.18 -5.10 5.92
CA VAL A 12 7.83 -5.00 6.51
C VAL A 12 6.77 -4.93 5.41
N LEU A 13 6.93 -3.96 4.49
CA LEU A 13 6.21 -3.94 3.22
C LEU A 13 7.17 -4.38 2.11
N VAL A 14 6.81 -5.47 1.44
CA VAL A 14 7.70 -6.18 0.52
C VAL A 14 7.40 -5.83 -0.92
N ASP A 15 8.45 -5.75 -1.72
CA ASP A 15 8.35 -5.84 -3.17
C ASP A 15 8.64 -7.30 -3.57
N TYR A 16 7.95 -7.83 -4.57
CA TYR A 16 8.08 -9.23 -4.94
C TYR A 16 9.46 -9.54 -5.51
N GLY A 17 10.03 -8.60 -6.27
CA GLY A 17 11.20 -8.84 -7.10
C GLY A 17 10.88 -9.70 -8.33
N SER A 18 11.78 -10.59 -8.71
CA SER A 18 11.59 -11.45 -9.90
C SER A 18 11.15 -12.87 -9.53
N SER A 19 10.31 -13.49 -10.36
CA SER A 19 10.16 -14.95 -10.35
C SER A 19 11.33 -15.58 -11.11
N ARG A 20 12.39 -15.93 -10.37
CA ARG A 20 13.61 -16.54 -10.90
C ARG A 20 14.32 -17.34 -9.82
N PHE A 21 14.83 -18.50 -10.20
CA PHE A 21 15.58 -19.40 -9.30
C PHE A 21 17.05 -19.46 -9.74
N LEU A 22 17.84 -18.46 -9.37
CA LEU A 22 19.20 -18.30 -9.90
C LEU A 22 20.05 -19.57 -9.74
N ASN A 23 20.57 -20.09 -10.85
CA ASN A 23 21.41 -21.29 -10.95
C ASN A 23 20.77 -22.61 -10.45
N ILE A 24 19.45 -22.63 -10.22
CA ILE A 24 18.71 -23.86 -9.93
C ILE A 24 18.20 -24.41 -11.25
N VAL A 25 19.02 -25.23 -11.92
CA VAL A 25 18.75 -25.76 -13.27
C VAL A 25 17.42 -26.51 -13.35
N VAL A 26 17.04 -27.22 -12.30
CA VAL A 26 15.77 -27.96 -12.21
C VAL A 26 14.54 -27.05 -12.10
N LYS A 27 14.72 -25.74 -11.86
CA LYS A 27 13.65 -24.73 -11.84
C LYS A 27 13.84 -23.78 -13.02
N TYR A 28 13.24 -24.17 -14.15
CA TYR A 28 13.24 -23.37 -15.38
C TYR A 28 14.65 -22.95 -15.84
N ASN A 29 15.61 -23.89 -15.75
CA ASN A 29 17.02 -23.69 -16.11
C ASN A 29 17.70 -22.50 -15.39
N GLY A 30 17.20 -22.14 -14.20
CA GLY A 30 17.63 -20.99 -13.42
C GLY A 30 17.36 -19.60 -14.05
N GLY A 31 16.53 -19.57 -15.10
CA GLY A 31 16.08 -18.37 -15.78
C GLY A 31 14.90 -17.68 -15.08
N TYR A 32 14.47 -16.56 -15.65
CA TYR A 32 13.19 -15.95 -15.32
C TYR A 32 12.06 -16.88 -15.73
N THR A 33 11.17 -17.22 -14.82
CA THR A 33 10.06 -18.12 -15.12
C THR A 33 9.01 -17.40 -15.98
N PRO A 34 8.07 -18.13 -16.62
CA PRO A 34 6.95 -17.51 -17.32
C PRO A 34 6.08 -16.60 -16.41
N LEU A 35 6.14 -16.79 -15.09
CA LEU A 35 5.39 -15.96 -14.14
C LEU A 35 6.11 -14.67 -13.74
N ASN A 36 7.37 -14.50 -14.17
CA ASN A 36 8.03 -13.21 -14.03
C ASN A 36 7.26 -12.11 -14.76
N ASP A 37 6.93 -12.34 -16.04
CA ASP A 37 6.24 -11.37 -16.87
C ASP A 37 4.74 -11.33 -16.56
N LYS A 38 4.15 -12.49 -16.23
CA LYS A 38 2.70 -12.60 -15.99
C LYS A 38 2.24 -12.17 -14.60
N TYR A 39 3.13 -12.22 -13.60
CA TYR A 39 2.80 -11.87 -12.22
C TYR A 39 3.82 -10.92 -11.60
N SER A 40 5.10 -11.31 -11.49
CA SER A 40 6.08 -10.53 -10.72
C SER A 40 6.28 -9.11 -11.23
N MET A 41 6.13 -8.87 -12.54
CA MET A 41 6.20 -7.55 -13.16
C MET A 41 4.85 -6.81 -13.25
N SER A 42 3.75 -7.47 -12.89
CA SER A 42 2.41 -6.88 -12.93
C SER A 42 2.25 -5.82 -11.84
N THR A 43 1.45 -4.78 -12.09
CA THR A 43 1.26 -3.70 -11.11
C THR A 43 0.60 -4.20 -9.83
N ILE A 44 -0.29 -5.19 -9.91
CA ILE A 44 -0.98 -5.75 -8.73
C ILE A 44 -0.03 -6.53 -7.79
N ALA A 45 1.17 -6.90 -8.25
CA ALA A 45 2.19 -7.54 -7.41
C ALA A 45 3.05 -6.53 -6.60
N HIS A 46 2.75 -5.23 -6.68
CA HIS A 46 3.54 -4.16 -6.08
C HIS A 46 2.66 -3.23 -5.25
N ASN A 47 3.22 -2.59 -4.22
CA ASN A 47 2.51 -1.68 -3.31
C ASN A 47 2.17 -0.34 -3.98
N THR A 48 1.37 -0.32 -5.04
CA THR A 48 0.93 0.88 -5.78
C THR A 48 -0.46 0.67 -6.37
N VAL A 49 -1.16 1.77 -6.68
CA VAL A 49 -2.51 1.69 -7.27
C VAL A 49 -2.50 1.03 -8.64
N THR A 50 -3.43 0.11 -8.88
CA THR A 50 -3.88 -0.30 -10.22
C THR A 50 -5.15 0.44 -10.62
N VAL A 51 -5.38 0.60 -11.92
CA VAL A 51 -6.63 1.17 -12.47
C VAL A 51 -7.31 0.09 -13.31
N ASP A 52 -8.59 -0.16 -13.04
CA ASP A 52 -9.44 -1.13 -13.75
C ASP A 52 -8.81 -2.53 -13.84
N LYS A 53 -8.08 -2.93 -12.79
CA LYS A 53 -7.35 -4.20 -12.69
C LYS A 53 -6.34 -4.41 -13.83
N LYS A 54 -5.75 -3.33 -14.35
CA LYS A 54 -4.73 -3.37 -15.40
C LYS A 54 -3.36 -2.97 -14.85
N SER A 55 -2.32 -3.53 -15.45
CA SER A 55 -0.96 -3.07 -15.19
C SER A 55 -0.73 -1.69 -15.82
N HIS A 56 0.10 -0.89 -15.17
CA HIS A 56 0.58 0.39 -15.69
C HIS A 56 1.17 0.20 -17.09
N TYR A 57 0.91 1.17 -17.97
CA TYR A 57 1.32 1.16 -19.38
C TYR A 57 0.84 -0.08 -20.16
N GLY A 58 -0.24 -0.73 -19.69
CA GLY A 58 -0.74 -1.98 -20.26
C GLY A 58 0.22 -3.16 -20.09
N GLY A 59 1.21 -3.06 -19.21
CA GLY A 59 2.26 -4.07 -19.06
C GLY A 59 3.28 -4.11 -20.19
N ASP A 60 3.33 -3.12 -21.08
CA ASP A 60 4.28 -3.08 -22.21
C ASP A 60 5.52 -2.24 -21.89
N ILE A 61 6.68 -2.91 -21.81
CA ILE A 61 7.97 -2.26 -21.54
C ILE A 61 8.35 -1.20 -22.58
N ARG A 62 7.91 -1.34 -23.84
CA ARG A 62 8.19 -0.37 -24.92
C ARG A 62 7.40 0.92 -24.72
N VAL A 63 6.26 0.85 -24.05
CA VAL A 63 5.46 2.02 -23.66
C VAL A 63 6.04 2.62 -22.38
N SER A 64 6.24 1.80 -21.33
CA SER A 64 6.73 2.29 -20.04
C SER A 64 8.10 2.98 -20.13
N SER A 65 9.00 2.49 -20.98
CA SER A 65 10.35 3.06 -21.16
C SER A 65 10.35 4.48 -21.76
N LYS A 66 9.22 4.98 -22.25
CA LYS A 66 9.07 6.34 -22.79
C LYS A 66 8.67 7.37 -21.73
N HIS A 67 8.34 6.91 -20.52
CA HIS A 67 7.77 7.73 -19.47
C HIS A 67 8.53 7.53 -18.16
N ALA A 68 8.52 8.55 -17.32
CA ALA A 68 9.01 8.48 -15.96
C ALA A 68 8.12 9.35 -15.05
N PRO A 69 7.82 8.91 -13.82
CA PRO A 69 7.16 9.76 -12.85
C PRO A 69 7.97 11.04 -12.59
N LYS A 70 7.29 12.16 -12.48
CA LYS A 70 7.90 13.44 -12.12
C LYS A 70 8.00 13.53 -10.59
N ILE A 71 9.20 13.72 -10.07
CA ILE A 71 9.38 14.06 -8.64
C ILE A 71 8.73 15.42 -8.40
N TYR A 72 7.73 15.46 -7.51
CA TYR A 72 7.05 16.68 -7.12
C TYR A 72 7.82 17.40 -6.01
N CYS A 73 8.16 16.67 -4.94
CA CYS A 73 9.03 17.16 -3.88
C CYS A 73 9.76 16.00 -3.19
N TYR A 74 10.88 16.33 -2.59
CA TYR A 74 11.63 15.46 -1.70
C TYR A 74 12.30 16.34 -0.65
N ASP A 75 12.02 16.07 0.62
CA ASP A 75 12.53 16.85 1.75
C ASP A 75 12.88 15.93 2.90
N ILE A 76 14.18 15.79 3.13
CA ILE A 76 14.77 15.06 4.27
C ILE A 76 15.57 16.00 5.17
N SER A 77 15.40 17.31 5.02
CA SER A 77 16.15 18.31 5.78
C SER A 77 15.79 18.28 7.27
N ASN A 78 14.57 17.86 7.60
CA ASN A 78 14.12 17.62 8.96
C ASN A 78 14.09 16.11 9.24
N PRO A 79 14.97 15.58 10.11
CA PRO A 79 14.98 14.16 10.43
C PRO A 79 13.69 13.70 11.12
N SER A 80 12.96 14.57 11.81
CA SER A 80 11.70 14.21 12.48
C SER A 80 10.52 14.03 11.53
N VAL A 81 10.56 14.65 10.35
CA VAL A 81 9.52 14.55 9.32
C VAL A 81 10.15 14.59 7.93
N GLN A 82 10.12 13.46 7.23
CA GLN A 82 10.70 13.30 5.90
C GLN A 82 9.60 13.07 4.88
N VAL A 83 9.65 13.77 3.74
CA VAL A 83 8.56 13.77 2.75
C VAL A 83 9.08 13.48 1.35
N SER A 84 8.40 12.62 0.62
CA SER A 84 8.58 12.41 -0.81
C SER A 84 7.24 12.41 -1.53
N SER A 85 7.15 13.13 -2.66
CA SER A 85 5.96 13.15 -3.50
C SER A 85 6.33 13.03 -4.97
N ALA A 86 5.57 12.25 -5.74
CA ALA A 86 5.76 12.08 -7.18
C ALA A 86 4.42 12.06 -7.92
N ILE A 87 4.46 12.43 -9.20
CA ILE A 87 3.31 12.51 -10.10
C ILE A 87 3.54 11.59 -11.30
N GLU A 88 2.53 10.83 -11.67
CA GLU A 88 2.48 10.00 -12.88
C GLU A 88 1.19 10.28 -13.64
N THR A 89 1.26 10.50 -14.96
CA THR A 89 0.12 10.88 -15.80
C THR A 89 -0.07 9.99 -17.03
N ASN A 90 0.82 9.02 -17.24
CA ASN A 90 0.91 8.18 -18.44
C ASN A 90 0.70 6.69 -18.11
N ALA A 91 0.82 6.29 -16.84
CA ALA A 91 0.68 4.90 -16.42
C ALA A 91 -0.71 4.30 -16.68
N SER A 92 -1.76 5.11 -16.67
CA SER A 92 -3.12 4.67 -16.99
C SER A 92 -3.83 5.78 -17.75
N GLU A 93 -4.44 5.44 -18.87
CA GLU A 93 -5.06 6.42 -19.76
C GLU A 93 -6.13 7.23 -19.02
N GLY A 94 -6.01 8.56 -19.07
CA GLY A 94 -6.97 9.48 -18.44
C GLY A 94 -6.89 9.59 -16.92
N VAL A 95 -5.93 8.91 -16.26
CA VAL A 95 -5.78 8.96 -14.80
C VAL A 95 -4.47 9.63 -14.41
N LYS A 96 -4.58 10.79 -13.74
CA LYS A 96 -3.46 11.42 -13.04
C LYS A 96 -3.31 10.82 -11.66
N MET A 97 -2.09 10.46 -11.31
CA MET A 97 -1.72 9.85 -10.04
C MET A 97 -0.70 10.73 -9.33
N GLN A 98 -0.90 11.02 -8.05
CA GLN A 98 0.08 11.67 -7.20
C GLN A 98 0.17 10.96 -5.85
N ARG A 99 1.36 10.46 -5.51
CA ARG A 99 1.60 9.79 -4.23
C ARG A 99 2.54 10.62 -3.38
N THR A 100 2.17 10.84 -2.12
CA THR A 100 2.98 11.53 -1.12
C THR A 100 3.14 10.62 0.09
N ASN A 101 4.39 10.36 0.46
CA ASN A 101 4.75 9.64 1.67
C ASN A 101 5.41 10.61 2.65
N ALA A 102 4.90 10.67 3.88
CA ALA A 102 5.46 11.47 4.96
C ALA A 102 5.82 10.56 6.13
N VAL A 103 7.12 10.35 6.36
CA VAL A 103 7.65 9.61 7.50
C VAL A 103 7.71 10.56 8.69
N ILE A 104 6.96 10.27 9.74
CA ILE A 104 6.93 11.00 11.00
C ILE A 104 7.59 10.11 12.04
N GLU A 105 8.76 10.51 12.52
CA GLU A 105 9.56 9.69 13.43
C GLU A 105 8.90 9.46 14.80
N ASN A 106 8.10 10.43 15.26
CA ASN A 106 7.41 10.32 16.53
C ASN A 106 6.13 11.17 16.54
N ILE A 107 4.98 10.52 16.68
CA ILE A 107 3.71 11.12 17.09
C ILE A 107 3.02 10.18 18.08
N GLY A 108 2.66 10.68 19.26
CA GLY A 108 2.12 9.86 20.33
C GLY A 108 3.09 8.78 20.81
N GLY A 109 4.40 8.94 20.59
CA GLY A 109 5.42 7.94 20.92
C GLY A 109 5.70 6.89 19.84
N GLU A 110 4.97 6.92 18.71
CA GLU A 110 5.11 5.92 17.64
C GLU A 110 5.62 6.54 16.33
N ARG A 111 6.32 5.73 15.53
CA ARG A 111 6.72 6.08 14.16
C ARG A 111 5.59 5.78 13.21
N VAL A 112 5.21 6.76 12.38
CA VAL A 112 4.10 6.64 11.43
C VAL A 112 4.53 7.12 10.05
N ILE A 113 4.17 6.37 9.01
CA ILE A 113 4.25 6.80 7.62
C ILE A 113 2.85 7.14 7.14
N LEU A 114 2.60 8.41 6.83
CA LEU A 114 1.39 8.81 6.12
C LEU A 114 1.58 8.53 4.63
N ASP A 115 0.66 7.79 4.03
CA ASP A 115 0.59 7.51 2.59
C ASP A 115 -0.67 8.16 2.02
N ILE A 116 -0.49 9.20 1.21
CA ILE A 116 -1.56 9.97 0.57
C ILE A 116 -1.43 9.74 -0.93
N PHE A 117 -2.33 8.93 -1.49
CA PHE A 117 -2.31 8.56 -2.90
C PHE A 117 -3.55 9.10 -3.61
N LYS A 118 -3.40 10.28 -4.21
CA LYS A 118 -4.46 10.99 -4.93
C LYS A 118 -4.53 10.55 -6.39
N LEU A 119 -5.74 10.27 -6.85
CA LEU A 119 -6.10 9.86 -8.20
C LEU A 119 -7.14 10.85 -8.74
N THR A 120 -6.98 11.27 -9.99
CA THR A 120 -7.88 12.23 -10.64
C THR A 120 -8.16 11.77 -12.07
N SER A 121 -9.44 11.70 -12.43
CA SER A 121 -9.92 11.26 -13.75
C SER A 121 -11.27 11.90 -14.08
N ASP A 122 -11.54 12.08 -15.37
CA ASP A 122 -12.87 12.50 -15.86
C ASP A 122 -13.87 11.33 -15.91
N LYS A 123 -13.38 10.09 -15.86
CA LYS A 123 -14.18 8.86 -15.94
C LYS A 123 -14.13 8.09 -14.62
N ALA A 124 -15.18 7.32 -14.35
CA ALA A 124 -15.23 6.47 -13.17
C ALA A 124 -14.41 5.20 -13.40
N HIS A 125 -13.64 4.79 -12.39
CA HIS A 125 -12.75 3.63 -12.42
C HIS A 125 -12.90 2.76 -11.17
N THR A 126 -12.33 1.56 -11.24
CA THR A 126 -11.99 0.77 -10.06
C THR A 126 -10.50 0.93 -9.74
N TYR A 127 -10.18 1.27 -8.51
CA TYR A 127 -8.80 1.43 -8.04
C TYR A 127 -8.47 0.39 -6.98
N ASP A 128 -7.35 -0.33 -7.10
CA ASP A 128 -6.86 -1.24 -6.06
C ASP A 128 -5.50 -0.77 -5.53
N LEU A 129 -5.39 -0.56 -4.22
CA LEU A 129 -4.13 -0.32 -3.51
C LEU A 129 -3.77 -1.53 -2.64
N PRO A 130 -2.77 -2.32 -3.02
CA PRO A 130 -2.26 -3.43 -2.22
C PRO A 130 -1.18 -2.99 -1.22
N PHE A 131 -1.14 -3.71 -0.10
CA PHE A 131 -0.07 -3.75 0.89
C PHE A 131 0.40 -5.19 1.04
N PHE A 132 1.46 -5.57 0.32
CA PHE A 132 2.19 -6.82 0.51
C PHE A 132 2.99 -6.72 1.79
N TYR A 133 2.56 -7.46 2.81
CA TYR A 133 3.15 -7.43 4.13
C TYR A 133 3.93 -8.73 4.41
N ASN A 134 5.00 -8.61 5.18
CA ASN A 134 5.72 -9.76 5.70
C ASN A 134 5.36 -9.94 7.16
N GLY A 135 4.72 -11.06 7.50
CA GLY A 135 4.39 -11.39 8.87
C GLY A 135 3.05 -12.11 9.01
N ASP A 136 2.64 -12.26 10.26
CA ASP A 136 1.45 -13.00 10.64
C ASP A 136 0.30 -12.03 10.90
N MET A 137 -0.82 -12.22 10.20
CA MET A 137 -2.04 -11.43 10.42
C MET A 137 -2.53 -11.58 11.86
N ILE A 138 -2.78 -10.45 12.54
CA ILE A 138 -3.25 -10.40 13.92
C ILE A 138 -4.73 -10.01 13.98
N SER A 139 -5.11 -8.92 13.31
CA SER A 139 -6.48 -8.41 13.38
C SER A 139 -6.87 -7.52 12.21
N LEU A 140 -8.17 -7.43 11.97
CA LEU A 140 -8.80 -6.43 11.10
C LEU A 140 -9.93 -5.78 11.90
N SER A 141 -10.01 -4.45 11.92
CA SER A 141 -11.07 -3.72 12.63
C SER A 141 -12.41 -3.69 11.88
N ALA A 142 -12.65 -4.67 11.01
CA ALA A 142 -13.89 -4.85 10.26
C ALA A 142 -14.23 -6.35 10.20
N PRO A 143 -15.52 -6.72 10.29
CA PRO A 143 -15.92 -8.11 10.10
C PRO A 143 -15.61 -8.55 8.66
N TYR A 144 -15.10 -9.77 8.50
CA TYR A 144 -14.71 -10.32 7.21
C TYR A 144 -15.22 -11.76 7.04
N THR A 145 -15.42 -12.14 5.78
CA THR A 145 -15.70 -13.52 5.40
C THR A 145 -14.43 -14.16 4.87
N LYS A 146 -14.06 -15.33 5.41
CA LYS A 146 -12.90 -16.09 4.97
C LYS A 146 -13.34 -17.31 4.15
N ALA A 147 -12.61 -17.59 3.07
CA ALA A 147 -12.73 -18.84 2.34
C ALA A 147 -12.19 -19.99 3.21
N LEU A 148 -13.07 -20.91 3.61
CA LEU A 148 -12.71 -22.01 4.53
C LEU A 148 -12.31 -23.29 3.78
N ASN A 149 -13.03 -23.62 2.71
CA ASN A 149 -12.86 -24.90 2.01
C ASN A 149 -12.31 -24.76 0.59
N GLN A 150 -12.52 -23.61 -0.06
CA GLN A 150 -12.09 -23.36 -1.43
C GLN A 150 -11.83 -21.88 -1.66
N MET A 151 -10.66 -21.55 -2.22
CA MET A 151 -10.32 -20.21 -2.68
C MET A 151 -10.57 -20.09 -4.17
N SER A 152 -11.08 -18.94 -4.61
CA SER A 152 -11.12 -18.56 -6.02
C SER A 152 -9.92 -17.67 -6.35
N THR A 153 -9.59 -17.54 -7.63
CA THR A 153 -8.67 -16.49 -8.07
C THR A 153 -9.26 -15.11 -7.74
N PHE A 154 -8.40 -14.11 -7.54
CA PHE A 154 -8.80 -12.74 -7.22
C PHE A 154 -9.28 -11.97 -8.46
N GLY A 155 -8.85 -12.41 -9.64
CA GLY A 155 -9.33 -11.95 -10.93
C GLY A 155 -8.87 -12.88 -12.04
N GLU A 156 -8.93 -12.39 -13.27
CA GLU A 156 -8.80 -13.21 -14.48
C GLU A 156 -7.54 -12.89 -15.30
N ASP A 157 -6.96 -11.70 -15.13
CA ASP A 157 -5.82 -11.25 -15.93
C ASP A 157 -4.93 -10.23 -15.18
N ASN A 158 -3.83 -9.79 -15.81
CA ASN A 158 -2.94 -8.72 -15.35
C ASN A 158 -2.33 -8.96 -13.95
N GLY A 159 -2.03 -10.22 -13.63
CA GLY A 159 -1.47 -10.65 -12.36
C GLY A 159 -2.53 -11.12 -11.35
N TYR A 160 -3.78 -10.68 -11.48
CA TYR A 160 -4.86 -11.01 -10.54
C TYR A 160 -5.21 -12.49 -10.53
N GLN A 161 -5.03 -13.17 -11.67
CA GLN A 161 -5.24 -14.61 -11.79
C GLN A 161 -4.22 -15.45 -11.01
N TYR A 162 -3.14 -14.84 -10.52
CA TYR A 162 -2.11 -15.51 -9.72
C TYR A 162 -2.26 -15.27 -8.21
N LEU A 163 -3.33 -14.59 -7.81
CA LEU A 163 -3.67 -14.31 -6.42
C LEU A 163 -4.90 -15.13 -6.01
N TRP A 164 -4.81 -15.87 -4.91
CA TRP A 164 -5.94 -16.47 -4.22
C TRP A 164 -6.68 -15.40 -3.41
N LYS A 165 -8.01 -15.36 -3.50
CA LYS A 165 -8.86 -14.54 -2.62
C LYS A 165 -9.13 -15.29 -1.31
N GLU A 166 -8.36 -15.00 -0.27
CA GLU A 166 -8.46 -15.69 1.03
C GLU A 166 -9.65 -15.20 1.86
N ALA A 167 -9.87 -13.88 1.90
CA ALA A 167 -10.96 -13.28 2.64
C ALA A 167 -11.38 -11.94 2.03
N TRP A 168 -12.60 -11.50 2.35
CA TRP A 168 -13.13 -10.21 1.90
C TRP A 168 -14.01 -9.57 2.98
N ALA A 169 -14.04 -8.24 2.98
CA ALA A 169 -14.85 -7.46 3.90
C ALA A 169 -15.42 -6.21 3.23
N LYS A 170 -16.50 -5.72 3.82
CA LYS A 170 -16.98 -4.35 3.64
C LYS A 170 -16.63 -3.57 4.90
N PRO A 171 -16.04 -2.37 4.78
CA PRO A 171 -15.80 -1.54 5.95
C PRO A 171 -17.13 -1.13 6.57
N ASN A 172 -17.15 -1.04 7.90
CA ASN A 172 -18.30 -0.65 8.70
C ASN A 172 -18.07 0.67 9.47
N ASP A 173 -16.98 1.37 9.16
CA ASP A 173 -16.58 2.65 9.74
C ASP A 173 -15.85 3.48 8.67
N SER A 174 -15.67 4.76 8.97
CA SER A 174 -14.88 5.75 8.23
C SER A 174 -13.39 5.42 8.08
N LYS A 175 -12.90 4.41 8.82
CA LYS A 175 -11.55 3.87 8.70
C LYS A 175 -11.52 2.39 9.05
N VAL A 176 -10.52 1.68 8.54
CA VAL A 176 -10.20 0.31 8.95
C VAL A 176 -8.72 0.19 9.30
N CYS A 177 -8.43 -0.56 10.36
CA CYS A 177 -7.09 -0.89 10.82
C CYS A 177 -6.83 -2.39 10.61
N PHE A 178 -5.78 -2.70 9.86
CA PHE A 178 -5.22 -4.05 9.71
C PHE A 178 -3.90 -4.11 10.49
N THR A 179 -3.72 -5.12 11.34
CA THR A 179 -2.50 -5.35 12.14
C THR A 179 -1.87 -6.70 11.81
N TRP A 180 -0.55 -6.73 11.70
CA TRP A 180 0.25 -7.95 11.63
C TRP A 180 1.48 -7.89 12.55
N LEU A 181 2.06 -9.05 12.85
CA LEU A 181 3.27 -9.20 13.65
C LEU A 181 4.43 -9.59 12.73
N LYS A 182 5.60 -8.95 12.91
CA LYS A 182 6.85 -9.40 12.29
C LYS A 182 8.02 -9.20 13.25
N GLY A 183 8.79 -10.27 13.45
CA GLY A 183 9.89 -10.27 14.41
C GLY A 183 9.37 -9.99 15.81
N LYS A 184 9.78 -8.86 16.40
CA LYS A 184 9.38 -8.45 17.75
C LYS A 184 8.45 -7.23 17.78
N ARG A 185 7.94 -6.80 16.62
CA ARG A 185 7.15 -5.57 16.45
C ARG A 185 5.82 -5.86 15.77
N PHE A 186 4.81 -5.08 16.13
CA PHE A 186 3.53 -5.03 15.45
C PHE A 186 3.53 -3.88 14.44
N TYR A 187 2.82 -4.10 13.35
CA TYR A 187 2.67 -3.13 12.29
C TYR A 187 1.20 -3.01 11.95
N SER A 188 0.76 -1.77 11.74
CA SER A 188 -0.63 -1.49 11.40
C SER A 188 -0.75 -0.59 10.21
N VAL A 189 -1.62 -0.95 9.27
CA VAL A 189 -2.14 -0.04 8.25
C VAL A 189 -3.54 0.36 8.67
N THR A 190 -3.69 1.62 9.08
CA THR A 190 -5.01 2.25 9.23
C THR A 190 -5.29 3.06 7.97
N THR A 191 -6.44 2.85 7.31
CA THR A 191 -6.83 3.57 6.09
C THR A 191 -8.21 4.18 6.24
N VAL A 192 -8.42 5.34 5.61
CA VAL A 192 -9.77 5.91 5.41
C VAL A 192 -10.55 5.01 4.45
N THR A 193 -11.82 4.78 4.74
CA THR A 193 -12.73 3.95 3.95
C THR A 193 -14.13 4.55 3.90
N ASP A 194 -14.90 4.21 2.88
CA ASP A 194 -16.31 4.56 2.76
C ASP A 194 -17.16 3.36 2.32
N SER A 195 -18.45 3.57 2.09
CA SER A 195 -19.39 2.51 1.70
C SER A 195 -19.12 1.88 0.33
N SER A 196 -18.35 2.55 -0.53
CA SER A 196 -17.92 2.06 -1.83
C SER A 196 -16.58 1.33 -1.80
N SER A 197 -15.88 1.36 -0.68
CA SER A 197 -14.65 0.61 -0.48
C SER A 197 -14.92 -0.90 -0.24
N GLU A 198 -13.96 -1.72 -0.64
CA GLU A 198 -13.91 -3.17 -0.43
C GLU A 198 -12.53 -3.57 0.06
N LEU A 199 -12.47 -4.55 0.95
CA LEU A 199 -11.22 -5.00 1.53
C LEU A 199 -11.01 -6.47 1.20
N PHE A 200 -9.78 -6.84 0.85
CA PHE A 200 -9.43 -8.21 0.49
C PHE A 200 -8.13 -8.63 1.17
N PHE A 201 -8.12 -9.85 1.68
CA PHE A 201 -6.88 -10.57 1.92
C PHE A 201 -6.66 -11.52 0.76
N VAL A 202 -5.46 -11.43 0.18
CA VAL A 202 -5.05 -12.27 -0.94
C VAL A 202 -3.69 -12.89 -0.68
N ARG A 203 -3.37 -13.96 -1.40
CA ARG A 203 -2.06 -14.61 -1.35
C ARG A 203 -1.63 -15.05 -2.74
N SER A 204 -0.37 -14.83 -3.11
CA SER A 204 0.15 -15.34 -4.38
C SER A 204 0.26 -16.86 -4.42
N GLY A 205 0.13 -17.43 -5.61
CA GLY A 205 0.24 -18.87 -5.87
C GLY A 205 -0.98 -19.49 -6.56
N ALA A 206 -1.98 -18.69 -6.94
CA ALA A 206 -3.02 -19.18 -7.85
C ALA A 206 -2.42 -19.40 -9.25
N ASN A 207 -2.97 -20.34 -10.03
CA ASN A 207 -2.50 -20.64 -11.39
C ASN A 207 -0.97 -20.85 -11.53
N ASP A 208 -0.33 -21.36 -10.48
CA ASP A 208 1.10 -21.66 -10.43
C ASP A 208 1.35 -23.17 -10.20
N PRO A 209 1.08 -24.02 -11.20
CA PRO A 209 1.20 -25.48 -11.04
C PRO A 209 2.65 -25.94 -10.77
N GLU A 210 3.63 -25.13 -11.17
CA GLU A 210 5.05 -25.45 -11.09
C GLU A 210 5.72 -24.90 -9.81
N TYR A 211 4.96 -24.24 -8.93
CA TYR A 211 5.47 -23.59 -7.72
C TYR A 211 6.65 -22.66 -8.02
N TYR A 212 6.44 -21.71 -8.93
CA TYR A 212 7.38 -20.64 -9.24
C TYR A 212 7.22 -19.42 -8.34
N LEU A 213 6.07 -19.28 -7.69
CA LEU A 213 5.76 -18.14 -6.83
C LEU A 213 6.00 -18.48 -5.37
N ARG A 214 6.66 -17.56 -4.64
CA ARG A 214 6.49 -17.46 -3.19
C ARG A 214 5.03 -17.17 -2.86
N THR A 215 4.59 -17.62 -1.69
CA THR A 215 3.22 -17.43 -1.17
C THR A 215 3.15 -16.19 -0.28
N ASP A 216 3.24 -15.03 -0.90
CA ASP A 216 3.31 -13.74 -0.21
C ASP A 216 1.87 -13.22 0.04
N PRO A 217 1.51 -12.86 1.28
CA PRO A 217 0.19 -12.31 1.59
C PRO A 217 0.12 -10.82 1.26
N ALA A 218 -1.09 -10.35 0.93
CA ALA A 218 -1.36 -8.93 0.80
C ALA A 218 -2.74 -8.56 1.34
N PHE A 219 -2.83 -7.32 1.83
CA PHE A 219 -4.09 -6.65 2.14
C PHE A 219 -4.38 -5.62 1.05
N ILE A 220 -5.53 -5.72 0.39
CA ILE A 220 -5.90 -4.86 -0.74
C ILE A 220 -7.13 -4.06 -0.38
N ILE A 221 -7.03 -2.74 -0.58
CA ILE A 221 -8.16 -1.82 -0.52
C ILE A 221 -8.59 -1.54 -1.96
N ARG A 222 -9.84 -1.84 -2.27
CA ARG A 222 -10.48 -1.54 -3.55
C ARG A 222 -11.46 -0.39 -3.37
N GLN A 223 -11.42 0.55 -4.29
CA GLN A 223 -12.42 1.60 -4.43
C GLN A 223 -13.13 1.43 -5.78
N ASN A 224 -14.46 1.32 -5.77
CA ASN A 224 -15.24 1.13 -6.99
C ASN A 224 -15.96 2.42 -7.44
N GLY A 225 -16.06 2.62 -8.75
CA GLY A 225 -16.92 3.63 -9.35
C GLY A 225 -16.50 5.08 -9.07
N ALA A 226 -15.23 5.32 -8.77
CA ALA A 226 -14.73 6.65 -8.40
C ALA A 226 -14.06 7.33 -9.60
N ARG A 227 -14.39 8.61 -9.81
CA ARG A 227 -13.66 9.48 -10.76
C ARG A 227 -12.35 9.94 -10.14
N ASN A 228 -12.48 10.67 -9.05
CA ASN A 228 -11.40 11.09 -8.18
C ASN A 228 -11.44 10.25 -6.91
N HIS A 229 -10.28 9.87 -6.39
CA HIS A 229 -10.18 9.20 -5.10
C HIS A 229 -8.82 9.47 -4.47
N THR A 230 -8.79 9.60 -3.15
CA THR A 230 -7.55 9.72 -2.39
C THR A 230 -7.49 8.59 -1.38
N PHE A 231 -6.62 7.61 -1.61
CA PHE A 231 -6.27 6.66 -0.55
C PHE A 231 -5.46 7.41 0.50
N PHE A 232 -5.90 7.34 1.75
CA PHE A 232 -5.14 7.90 2.86
C PHE A 232 -4.95 6.83 3.93
N SER A 233 -3.70 6.42 4.09
CA SER A 233 -3.28 5.38 5.03
C SER A 233 -2.20 5.89 5.98
N ALA A 234 -2.20 5.36 7.20
CA ALA A 234 -1.13 5.50 8.18
C ALA A 234 -0.54 4.11 8.45
N LEU A 235 0.74 3.94 8.11
CA LEU A 235 1.52 2.75 8.48
C LEU A 235 2.25 3.04 9.79
N GLU A 236 1.82 2.39 10.86
CA GLU A 236 2.33 2.55 12.22
C GLU A 236 3.25 1.38 12.58
N THR A 237 4.39 1.68 13.19
CA THR A 237 5.28 0.68 13.82
C THR A 237 5.09 0.78 15.33
N HIS A 238 4.51 -0.24 15.96
CA HIS A 238 4.14 -0.18 17.38
C HIS A 238 4.39 -1.51 18.10
N GLY A 239 4.21 -1.48 19.42
CA GLY A 239 4.24 -2.66 20.26
C GLY A 239 5.58 -3.37 20.35
N LYS A 240 5.65 -4.31 21.30
CA LYS A 240 6.79 -5.18 21.51
C LYS A 240 6.30 -6.58 21.82
N TYR A 241 6.98 -7.56 21.24
CA TYR A 241 6.82 -8.96 21.57
C TYR A 241 8.17 -9.53 22.02
N ASP A 242 8.28 -9.80 23.31
CA ASP A 242 9.48 -10.36 23.92
C ASP A 242 9.26 -11.85 24.23
N LEU A 243 9.93 -12.69 23.45
CA LEU A 243 9.90 -14.15 23.59
C LEU A 243 10.66 -14.66 24.82
N ILE A 244 11.60 -13.89 25.37
CA ILE A 244 12.42 -14.34 26.51
C ILE A 244 11.61 -14.29 27.81
N VAL A 245 10.80 -13.24 27.97
CA VAL A 245 9.94 -13.04 29.14
C VAL A 245 8.45 -13.28 28.85
N GLU A 246 8.14 -13.82 27.67
CA GLU A 246 6.79 -14.16 27.20
C GLU A 246 5.77 -13.02 27.34
N LYS A 247 6.20 -11.79 26.99
CA LYS A 247 5.41 -10.58 27.18
C LYS A 247 5.09 -9.87 25.87
N THR A 248 3.84 -9.41 25.78
CA THR A 248 3.35 -8.54 24.70
C THR A 248 2.95 -7.19 25.27
N GLU A 249 3.39 -6.11 24.63
CA GLU A 249 3.07 -4.72 24.98
C GLU A 249 2.58 -3.97 23.74
N ASN A 250 1.56 -3.11 23.90
CA ASN A 250 1.01 -2.24 22.86
C ASN A 250 0.73 -2.95 21.50
N ALA A 251 0.15 -4.15 21.54
CA ALA A 251 -0.18 -4.93 20.33
C ALA A 251 -1.36 -4.39 19.52
N VAL A 252 -2.13 -3.45 20.08
CA VAL A 252 -3.23 -2.77 19.39
C VAL A 252 -2.71 -1.43 18.89
N SER A 253 -3.07 -1.08 17.64
CA SER A 253 -2.69 0.20 17.03
C SER A 253 -3.04 1.40 17.91
N SER A 254 -2.13 2.36 17.96
CA SER A 254 -2.28 3.61 18.69
C SER A 254 -2.95 4.70 17.85
N VAL A 255 -3.14 4.49 16.54
CA VAL A 255 -3.89 5.38 15.64
C VAL A 255 -5.39 5.37 16.00
N LYS A 256 -5.86 6.46 16.62
CA LYS A 256 -7.26 6.62 17.05
C LYS A 256 -8.14 7.23 15.97
N SER A 257 -7.61 8.14 15.17
CA SER A 257 -8.35 8.85 14.12
C SER A 257 -7.48 9.04 12.89
N LEU A 258 -8.11 8.91 11.72
CA LEU A 258 -7.51 9.19 10.43
C LEU A 258 -8.59 9.82 9.53
N LYS A 259 -8.35 11.04 9.04
CA LYS A 259 -9.37 11.81 8.29
C LYS A 259 -8.74 12.63 7.17
N ILE A 260 -9.45 12.73 6.06
CA ILE A 260 -9.20 13.74 5.03
C ILE A 260 -10.09 14.95 5.36
N GLU A 261 -9.49 16.07 5.76
CA GLU A 261 -10.24 17.29 6.11
C GLU A 261 -10.61 18.10 4.86
N VAL A 262 -9.67 18.20 3.93
CA VAL A 262 -9.83 18.92 2.68
C VAL A 262 -9.14 18.14 1.58
N ASP A 263 -9.81 17.94 0.45
CA ASP A 263 -9.20 17.38 -0.74
C ASP A 263 -9.73 18.08 -1.99
N ASN A 264 -8.88 18.86 -2.65
CA ASN A 264 -9.22 19.60 -3.86
C ASN A 264 -8.02 19.69 -4.81
N ASP A 265 -8.19 20.33 -5.96
CA ASP A 265 -7.14 20.41 -6.99
C ASP A 265 -5.91 21.21 -6.58
N SER A 266 -6.03 22.02 -5.53
CA SER A 266 -4.93 22.87 -5.03
C SER A 266 -4.14 22.20 -3.91
N TYR A 267 -4.79 21.46 -3.02
CA TYR A 267 -4.12 20.83 -1.88
C TYR A 267 -4.99 19.73 -1.22
N THR A 268 -4.34 18.88 -0.44
CA THR A 268 -4.98 17.95 0.48
C THR A 268 -4.51 18.24 1.91
N ILE A 269 -5.44 18.30 2.87
CA ILE A 269 -5.17 18.33 4.31
C ILE A 269 -5.71 17.05 4.91
N VAL A 270 -4.83 16.35 5.62
CA VAL A 270 -5.17 15.15 6.35
C VAL A 270 -4.87 15.32 7.83
N GLN A 271 -5.65 14.64 8.66
CA GLN A 271 -5.50 14.63 10.11
C GLN A 271 -5.26 13.20 10.61
N ILE A 272 -4.36 13.07 11.57
CA ILE A 272 -4.13 11.84 12.33
C ILE A 272 -4.16 12.13 13.84
N GLU A 273 -4.61 11.14 14.62
CA GLU A 273 -4.47 11.13 16.08
C GLU A 273 -3.82 9.82 16.53
N VAL A 274 -2.73 9.90 17.29
CA VAL A 274 -1.98 8.74 17.82
C VAL A 274 -1.74 8.93 19.31
N ASN A 275 -2.19 7.98 20.13
CA ASN A 275 -2.09 8.06 21.61
C ASN A 275 -2.54 9.42 22.21
N GLY A 276 -3.56 10.04 21.60
CA GLY A 276 -4.12 11.34 22.03
C GLY A 276 -3.38 12.58 21.48
N GLU A 277 -2.22 12.43 20.86
CA GLU A 277 -1.54 13.52 20.14
C GLU A 277 -2.13 13.66 18.73
N LYS A 278 -2.50 14.88 18.33
CA LYS A 278 -3.07 15.16 17.02
C LYS A 278 -2.06 15.84 16.12
N ALA A 279 -2.14 15.54 14.84
CA ALA A 279 -1.40 16.29 13.83
C ALA A 279 -2.19 16.46 12.54
N LYS A 280 -1.87 17.53 11.83
CA LYS A 280 -2.30 17.79 10.47
C LYS A 280 -1.10 17.76 9.54
N PHE A 281 -1.28 17.11 8.40
CA PHE A 281 -0.35 17.17 7.28
C PHE A 281 -1.06 17.79 6.08
N ARG A 282 -0.41 18.73 5.43
CA ARG A 282 -0.90 19.38 4.20
C ARG A 282 0.12 19.18 3.10
N ILE A 283 -0.36 18.83 1.90
CA ILE A 283 0.40 18.84 0.65
C ILE A 283 -0.32 19.74 -0.35
N ASP A 284 0.38 20.75 -0.85
CA ASP A 284 -0.08 21.64 -1.92
C ASP A 284 0.38 21.09 -3.27
N TYR A 285 -0.47 21.17 -4.30
CA TYR A 285 -0.23 20.57 -5.63
C TYR A 285 0.20 21.59 -6.69
N ASN A 286 -0.19 22.85 -6.53
CA ASN A 286 0.00 23.91 -7.54
C ASN A 286 1.13 24.89 -7.18
N LYS A 287 2.13 24.43 -6.41
CA LYS A 287 3.27 25.22 -5.96
C LYS A 287 4.50 25.06 -6.86
N ASN A 288 5.23 26.16 -7.07
CA ASN A 288 6.49 26.19 -7.80
C ASN A 288 7.60 25.44 -7.02
N SER A 289 8.72 25.14 -7.67
CA SER A 289 9.82 24.36 -7.07
C SER A 289 10.46 25.02 -5.85
N SER A 290 10.51 26.35 -5.80
CA SER A 290 11.10 27.13 -4.71
C SER A 290 10.17 27.34 -3.51
N GLU A 291 8.88 27.01 -3.65
CA GLU A 291 7.91 27.21 -2.58
C GLU A 291 7.85 25.98 -1.68
N LYS A 292 7.57 26.20 -0.39
CA LYS A 292 7.26 25.11 0.54
C LYS A 292 5.96 24.43 0.08
N LYS A 293 6.06 23.14 -0.21
CA LYS A 293 4.96 22.34 -0.79
C LYS A 293 4.14 21.59 0.25
N TRP A 294 4.65 21.44 1.46
CA TRP A 294 4.00 20.66 2.50
C TRP A 294 4.19 21.30 3.87
N THR A 295 3.26 21.05 4.78
CA THR A 295 3.38 21.45 6.18
C THR A 295 2.91 20.33 7.10
N TYR A 296 3.55 20.20 8.25
CA TYR A 296 3.17 19.29 9.32
C TYR A 296 3.04 20.07 10.63
N ILE A 297 1.91 19.93 11.31
CA ILE A 297 1.61 20.67 12.55
C ILE A 297 1.01 19.70 13.57
N LYS A 298 1.66 19.59 14.73
CA LYS A 298 1.16 18.88 15.92
C LYS A 298 0.40 19.87 16.82
N TYR A 299 -0.68 19.42 17.47
CA TYR A 299 -1.51 20.24 18.35
C TYR A 299 -2.30 19.42 19.37
#